data_AF-A0A950Q011-F1
#
_entry.id   AF-A0A950Q011-F1
#
_cell.length_a   1.000
_cell.length_b   1.000
_cell.length_c   1.000
_cell.angle_alpha   90.00
_cell.angle_beta   90.00
_cell.angle_gamma   90.00
#
_symmetry.space_group_name_H-M   'P 1'
#
loop_
_entity.id
_entity.type
_entity.pdbx_description
1 polymer ?
#
loop_
_entity_poly.entity_id
_entity_poly.type
_entity_poly.pdbx_seq_one_letter_code
_entity_poly.pdbx_strand_id
1 'polypeptide(L)'
;VTLAVVTLARIAWRATRGVRLEEADKGFLAWLSRGARRGLYGLILAAVGLGLYAVSYRNLNFFNLFRLPTLGTATRPEMRDMMENHALAANLVVILALLHASAALVHHYVLRDTVLARMIPRLARRQ
;
A
#
# COMPACT_ATOMS: atom_id res chain seq x y z
N VAL A 1 9.88 -6.99 0.30
CA VAL A 1 10.38 -6.77 1.69
C VAL A 1 10.37 -5.30 2.08
N THR A 2 11.11 -4.42 1.40
CA THR A 2 11.19 -2.98 1.73
C THR A 2 9.82 -2.31 1.79
N LEU A 3 8.95 -2.62 0.82
CA LEU A 3 7.58 -2.13 0.76
C LEU A 3 6.73 -2.58 1.97
N ALA A 4 6.98 -3.80 2.47
CA ALA A 4 6.33 -4.33 3.67
C ALA A 4 6.72 -3.52 4.91
N VAL A 5 8.04 -3.36 5.11
CA VAL A 5 8.61 -2.63 6.26
C VAL A 5 8.12 -1.20 6.27
N VAL A 6 8.19 -0.50 5.13
CA VAL A 6 7.71 0.88 5.01
C VAL A 6 6.21 0.97 5.28
N THR A 7 5.41 0.03 4.77
CA THR A 7 3.96 0.03 4.99
C THR A 7 3.61 -0.21 6.46
N LEU A 8 4.24 -1.18 7.11
CA LEU A 8 4.05 -1.47 8.53
C LEU A 8 4.49 -0.30 9.41
N ALA A 9 5.69 0.25 9.16
CA ALA A 9 6.18 1.44 9.86
C ALA A 9 5.24 2.62 9.68
N ARG A 10 4.67 2.82 8.49
CA ARG A 10 3.70 3.88 8.22
C ARG A 10 2.37 3.66 8.95
N ILE A 11 1.88 2.43 9.01
CA ILE A 11 0.67 2.08 9.77
C ILE A 11 0.90 2.31 11.27
N ALA A 12 2.02 1.82 11.81
CA ALA A 12 2.41 2.02 13.20
C ALA A 12 2.55 3.51 13.53
N TRP A 13 3.28 4.26 12.71
CA TRP A 13 3.45 5.70 12.86
C TRP A 13 2.11 6.43 12.86
N ARG A 14 1.21 6.06 11.94
CA ARG A 14 -0.12 6.69 11.87
C ARG A 14 -0.99 6.32 13.07
N ALA A 15 -0.87 5.11 13.61
CA ALA A 15 -1.60 4.67 14.78
C ALA A 15 -1.14 5.37 16.07
N THR A 16 0.17 5.65 16.20
CA THR A 16 0.74 6.21 17.43
C THR A 16 0.94 7.73 17.41
N ARG A 17 1.33 8.30 16.25
CA ARG A 17 1.81 9.69 16.11
C ARG A 17 1.19 10.44 14.93
N GLY A 18 0.27 9.82 14.19
CA GLY A 18 -0.38 10.44 13.05
C GLY A 18 -1.43 11.46 13.49
N VAL A 19 -1.21 12.73 13.18
CA VAL A 19 -2.23 13.78 13.28
C VAL A 19 -3.50 13.30 12.56
N ARG A 20 -4.60 13.13 13.30
CA ARG A 20 -5.92 12.86 12.72
C ARG A 20 -6.44 14.18 12.16
N LEU A 21 -6.06 14.47 10.93
CA LEU A 21 -6.67 15.58 10.20
C LEU A 21 -8.12 15.19 9.90
N GLU A 22 -9.05 16.02 10.36
CA GLU A 22 -10.49 15.90 10.10
C GLU A 22 -10.73 15.75 8.58
N GLU A 23 -11.61 14.82 8.21
CA GLU A 23 -11.91 14.56 6.80
C GLU A 23 -12.52 15.84 6.20
N ALA A 24 -11.82 16.44 5.23
CA ALA A 24 -12.26 17.68 4.58
C ALA A 24 -13.59 17.51 3.81
N ASP A 25 -13.94 16.27 3.45
CA ASP A 25 -15.13 15.96 2.67
C ASP A 25 -16.27 15.41 3.52
N LYS A 26 -17.48 15.94 3.32
CA LYS A 26 -18.75 15.37 3.81
C LYS A 26 -19.48 14.72 2.63
N GLY A 27 -20.01 13.49 2.82
CA GLY A 27 -20.89 12.82 1.84
C GLY A 27 -20.25 11.65 1.08
N PHE A 28 -20.79 11.35 -0.12
CA PHE A 28 -20.43 10.17 -0.93
C PHE A 28 -18.96 10.16 -1.38
N LEU A 29 -18.39 11.32 -1.72
CA LEU A 29 -16.98 11.44 -2.11
C LEU A 29 -16.03 11.07 -0.96
N ALA A 30 -16.39 11.38 0.29
CA ALA A 30 -15.61 10.98 1.47
C ALA A 30 -15.62 9.46 1.68
N TRP A 31 -16.73 8.79 1.35
CA TRP A 31 -16.79 7.33 1.41
C TRP A 31 -15.92 6.69 0.34
N LEU A 32 -15.96 7.21 -0.90
CA LEU A 32 -15.13 6.75 -2.00
C LEU A 32 -13.63 6.93 -1.72
N SER A 33 -13.23 8.08 -1.19
CA SER A 33 -11.83 8.39 -0.86
C SER A 33 -11.30 7.53 0.29
N ARG A 34 -12.13 7.26 1.30
CA ARG A 34 -11.83 6.29 2.37
C ARG A 34 -11.73 4.87 1.83
N GLY A 35 -12.65 4.46 0.96
CA GLY A 35 -12.68 3.16 0.30
C GLY A 35 -11.41 2.90 -0.49
N ALA A 36 -11.04 3.82 -1.39
CA ALA A 36 -9.82 3.73 -2.20
C ALA A 36 -8.56 3.62 -1.34
N ARG A 37 -8.45 4.43 -0.28
CA ARG A 37 -7.29 4.41 0.62
C ARG A 37 -7.20 3.12 1.44
N ARG A 38 -8.33 2.63 1.98
CA ARG A 38 -8.36 1.34 2.71
C ARG A 38 -8.09 0.18 1.77
N GLY A 39 -8.67 0.20 0.58
CA GLY A 39 -8.42 -0.78 -0.49
C GLY A 39 -6.95 -0.85 -0.87
N LEU A 40 -6.30 0.31 -1.03
CA LEU A 40 -4.87 0.36 -1.36
C LEU A 40 -4.01 -0.25 -0.25
N TYR A 41 -4.30 0.04 1.03
CA TYR A 41 -3.61 -0.62 2.14
C TYR A 41 -3.85 -2.13 2.17
N GLY A 42 -5.09 -2.58 1.99
CA GLY A 42 -5.44 -3.99 1.94
C GLY A 42 -4.72 -4.73 0.82
N LEU A 43 -4.72 -4.16 -0.39
CA LEU A 43 -4.06 -4.73 -1.57
C LEU A 43 -2.53 -4.78 -1.40
N ILE A 44 -1.92 -3.75 -0.83
CA ILE A 44 -0.48 -3.75 -0.55
C ILE A 44 -0.14 -4.86 0.45
N LEU A 45 -0.91 -5.00 1.53
CA LEU A 45 -0.71 -6.05 2.53
C LEU A 45 -0.90 -7.44 1.93
N ALA A 46 -1.92 -7.63 1.09
CA ALA A 46 -2.15 -8.87 0.37
C ALA A 46 -0.99 -9.21 -0.58
N ALA A 47 -0.57 -8.27 -1.43
CA ALA A 47 0.54 -8.47 -2.37
C ALA A 47 1.84 -8.80 -1.62
N VAL A 48 2.14 -8.07 -0.55
CA VAL A 48 3.30 -8.32 0.31
C VAL A 48 3.21 -9.68 1.00
N GLY A 49 2.06 -10.02 1.57
CA GLY A 49 1.84 -11.29 2.26
C GLY A 49 2.01 -12.48 1.33
N LEU A 50 1.39 -12.44 0.15
CA LEU A 50 1.54 -13.46 -0.90
C LEU A 50 2.99 -13.59 -1.37
N GLY A 51 3.68 -12.45 -1.56
CA GLY A 51 5.09 -12.44 -1.97
C GLY A 51 6.02 -13.03 -0.91
N LEU A 52 5.82 -12.68 0.37
CA LEU A 52 6.60 -13.24 1.48
C LEU A 52 6.32 -14.73 1.65
N TYR A 53 5.05 -15.14 1.57
CA TYR A 53 4.66 -16.54 1.67
C TYR A 53 5.30 -17.37 0.56
N ALA A 54 5.28 -16.91 -0.69
CA ALA A 54 5.95 -17.57 -1.82
C ALA A 54 7.48 -17.65 -1.66
N VAL A 55 8.07 -16.61 -1.08
CA VAL A 55 9.50 -16.55 -0.78
C VAL A 55 9.88 -17.51 0.34
N SER A 56 9.04 -17.74 1.34
CA SER A 56 9.32 -18.66 2.45
C SER A 56 9.47 -20.14 2.06
N TYR A 57 8.96 -20.52 0.88
CA TYR A 57 9.16 -21.87 0.31
C TYR A 57 10.39 -21.97 -0.59
N ARG A 58 11.02 -20.84 -0.91
CA ARG A 58 12.30 -20.80 -1.62
C ARG A 58 13.39 -20.61 -0.57
N ASN A 59 14.47 -21.37 -0.66
CA ASN A 59 15.67 -21.19 0.17
C ASN A 59 16.33 -19.83 -0.11
N LEU A 60 15.71 -18.74 0.36
CA LEU A 60 16.10 -17.39 0.04
C LEU A 60 17.02 -16.84 1.12
N ASN A 61 18.21 -16.46 0.66
CA ASN A 61 19.17 -15.69 1.44
C ASN A 61 18.71 -14.24 1.47
N PHE A 62 18.30 -13.76 2.65
CA PHE A 62 17.92 -12.38 2.87
C PHE A 62 19.18 -11.52 2.88
N PHE A 63 19.46 -10.87 1.74
CA PHE A 63 20.64 -10.02 1.54
C PHE A 63 21.98 -10.69 1.91
N ASN A 64 22.05 -12.02 1.77
CA ASN A 64 23.19 -12.85 2.20
C ASN A 64 23.57 -12.74 3.70
N LEU A 65 22.70 -12.13 4.51
CA LEU A 65 22.91 -11.91 5.94
C LEU A 65 22.19 -12.98 6.79
N PHE A 66 21.01 -13.40 6.35
CA PHE A 66 20.19 -14.39 7.07
C PHE A 66 19.50 -15.36 6.12
N ARG A 67 19.43 -16.64 6.49
CA ARG A 67 18.58 -17.64 5.83
C ARG A 67 17.23 -17.66 6.52
N LEU A 68 16.17 -17.44 5.76
CA LEU A 68 14.82 -17.64 6.29
C LEU A 68 14.58 -19.15 6.47
N PRO A 69 14.04 -19.59 7.62
CA PRO A 69 13.65 -20.98 7.80
C PRO A 69 12.59 -21.33 6.75
N THR A 70 12.87 -22.36 5.95
CA THR A 70 11.92 -22.83 4.95
C THR A 70 10.70 -23.41 5.65
N LEU A 71 9.50 -22.93 5.29
CA LEU A 71 8.24 -23.44 5.85
C LEU A 71 7.85 -24.83 5.31
N GLY A 72 8.74 -25.46 4.55
CA GLY A 72 8.55 -26.75 3.89
C GLY A 72 8.76 -26.65 2.39
N THR A 73 8.18 -27.60 1.65
CA THR A 73 8.18 -27.62 0.19
C THR A 73 6.77 -27.36 -0.33
N ALA A 74 6.58 -26.33 -1.15
CA ALA A 74 5.32 -26.10 -1.85
C ALA A 74 5.30 -26.86 -3.18
N THR A 75 4.13 -27.32 -3.61
CA THR A 75 3.99 -27.99 -4.91
C THR A 75 4.07 -26.97 -6.05
N ARG A 76 4.42 -27.43 -7.26
CA ARG A 76 4.42 -26.57 -8.47
C ARG A 76 3.08 -25.84 -8.71
N PRO A 77 1.90 -26.49 -8.61
CA PRO A 77 0.63 -25.79 -8.78
C PRO A 77 0.38 -24.74 -7.70
N GLU A 78 0.63 -25.03 -6.42
CA GLU A 78 0.49 -24.04 -5.32
C GLU A 78 1.34 -22.80 -5.54
N MET A 79 2.60 -22.99 -5.94
CA MET A 79 3.51 -21.88 -6.24
C MET A 79 3.02 -21.04 -7.43
N ARG A 80 2.42 -21.68 -8.44
CA ARG A 80 1.87 -20.98 -9.61
C ARG A 80 0.68 -20.13 -9.22
N ASP A 81 -0.27 -20.68 -8.47
CA ASP A 81 -1.45 -19.96 -8.01
C ASP A 81 -1.08 -18.79 -7.08
N MET A 82 -0.09 -18.97 -6.21
CA MET A 82 0.43 -17.88 -5.37
C MET A 82 1.08 -16.76 -6.19
N MET A 83 1.87 -17.09 -7.21
CA MET A 83 2.50 -16.09 -8.09
C MET A 83 1.45 -15.35 -8.93
N GLU A 84 0.42 -16.05 -9.40
CA GLU A 84 -0.68 -15.45 -10.16
C GLU A 84 -1.50 -14.48 -9.28
N ASN A 85 -1.88 -14.90 -8.08
CA ASN A 85 -2.57 -14.05 -7.12
C ASN A 85 -1.71 -12.84 -6.69
N HIS A 86 -0.39 -13.03 -6.53
CA HIS A 86 0.52 -11.93 -6.25
C HIS A 86 0.57 -10.92 -7.42
N ALA A 87 0.66 -11.41 -8.66
CA ALA A 87 0.66 -10.58 -9.85
C ALA A 87 -0.66 -9.81 -10.00
N LEU A 88 -1.80 -10.47 -9.77
CA LEU A 88 -3.11 -9.84 -9.78
C LEU A 88 -3.20 -8.73 -8.72
N ALA A 89 -2.81 -9.02 -7.48
CA ALA A 89 -2.79 -8.04 -6.41
C ALA A 89 -1.87 -6.84 -6.75
N ALA A 90 -0.68 -7.10 -7.29
CA ALA A 90 0.24 -6.05 -7.72
C ALA A 90 -0.35 -5.15 -8.81
N ASN A 91 -1.01 -5.73 -9.81
CA ASN A 91 -1.69 -4.98 -10.87
C ASN A 91 -2.82 -4.12 -10.31
N LEU A 92 -3.63 -4.65 -9.40
CA LEU A 92 -4.68 -3.90 -8.72
C LEU A 92 -4.13 -2.74 -7.89
N VAL A 93 -2.99 -2.93 -7.20
CA VAL A 93 -2.30 -1.83 -6.50
C VAL A 93 -1.94 -0.71 -7.47
N VAL A 94 -1.36 -1.04 -8.63
CA VAL A 94 -0.95 -0.05 -9.64
C VAL A 94 -2.17 0.74 -10.14
N ILE A 95 -3.24 0.04 -10.55
CA ILE A 95 -4.46 0.68 -11.05
C ILE A 95 -5.06 1.60 -9.99
N LEU A 96 -5.19 1.12 -8.75
CA LEU A 96 -5.79 1.90 -7.67
C LEU A 96 -4.89 3.07 -7.24
N ALA A 97 -3.57 2.93 -7.30
CA ALA A 97 -2.62 4.01 -7.05
C ALA A 97 -2.76 5.12 -8.11
N LEU A 98 -2.90 4.76 -9.38
CA LEU A 98 -3.16 5.73 -10.46
C LEU A 98 -4.48 6.46 -10.24
N LEU A 99 -5.57 5.74 -9.94
CA LEU A 99 -6.87 6.36 -9.63
C LEU A 99 -6.77 7.30 -8.43
N HIS A 100 -6.06 6.90 -7.37
CA HIS A 100 -5.84 7.73 -6.20
C HIS A 100 -5.04 9.01 -6.52
N ALA A 101 -3.97 8.88 -7.30
CA ALA A 101 -3.15 10.01 -7.73
C ALA A 101 -3.95 10.98 -8.61
N SER A 102 -4.71 10.47 -9.59
CA SER A 102 -5.61 11.27 -10.43
C SER A 102 -6.65 12.01 -9.61
N ALA A 103 -7.27 11.36 -8.62
CA ALA A 103 -8.21 12.03 -7.71
C ALA A 103 -7.52 13.16 -6.94
N ALA A 104 -6.34 12.92 -6.37
CA ALA A 104 -5.59 13.95 -5.65
C ALA A 104 -5.25 15.16 -6.56
N LEU A 105 -4.92 14.93 -7.83
CA LEU A 105 -4.68 15.98 -8.81
C LEU A 105 -5.95 16.76 -9.15
N VAL A 106 -7.09 16.07 -9.35
CA VAL A 106 -8.39 16.73 -9.59
C VAL A 106 -8.77 17.61 -8.40
N HIS A 107 -8.63 17.11 -7.18
CA HIS A 107 -8.87 17.91 -5.97
C HIS A 107 -7.97 19.15 -5.91
N HIS A 108 -6.71 19.04 -6.35
CA HIS A 108 -5.77 20.15 -6.31
C HIS A 108 -5.98 21.19 -7.41
N TYR A 109 -6.17 20.76 -8.67
CA TYR A 109 -6.25 21.67 -9.81
C TYR A 109 -7.68 22.17 -10.08
N VAL A 110 -8.69 21.33 -9.87
CA VAL A 110 -10.10 21.67 -10.15
C VAL A 110 -10.78 22.19 -8.90
N LEU A 111 -10.78 21.41 -7.81
CA LEU A 111 -11.44 21.81 -6.56
C LEU A 111 -10.60 22.78 -5.71
N ARG A 112 -9.32 23.01 -6.08
CA ARG A 112 -8.36 23.87 -5.36
C ARG A 112 -8.27 23.57 -3.86
N ASP A 113 -8.43 22.30 -3.49
CA ASP A 113 -8.36 21.86 -2.10
C ASP A 113 -6.91 21.61 -1.65
N THR A 114 -6.71 21.71 -0.34
CA THR A 114 -5.46 21.49 0.40
C THR A 114 -5.05 20.02 0.49
N VAL A 115 -5.83 19.08 -0.07
CA VAL A 115 -5.57 17.63 0.02
C VAL A 115 -4.16 17.25 -0.45
N LEU A 116 -3.68 17.83 -1.55
CA LEU A 116 -2.31 17.57 -2.05
C LEU A 116 -1.26 18.28 -1.18
N ALA A 117 -1.56 19.48 -0.68
CA ALA A 117 -0.67 20.20 0.23
C ALA A 117 -0.46 19.44 1.55
N ARG A 118 -1.46 18.69 2.02
CA ARG A 118 -1.36 17.79 3.19
C ARG A 118 -0.42 16.59 2.97
N MET A 119 -0.09 16.26 1.73
CA MET A 119 0.86 15.18 1.40
C MET A 119 2.29 15.69 1.13
N ILE A 120 2.46 16.99 0.88
CA ILE A 120 3.75 17.58 0.50
C ILE A 120 4.17 18.61 1.57
N PRO A 121 5.17 18.31 2.42
CA PRO A 121 5.61 19.18 3.52
C PRO A 121 6.10 20.57 3.11
N ARG A 122 6.46 20.75 1.82
CA ARG A 122 6.88 22.05 1.26
C ARG A 122 5.70 22.93 0.86
N LEU A 123 4.55 22.34 0.51
CA LEU A 123 3.32 23.06 0.14
C LEU A 123 2.51 23.46 1.38
N ALA A 124 2.50 22.62 2.41
CA ALA A 124 1.84 22.93 3.70
C ALA A 124 2.46 24.11 4.47
N ARG A 125 3.69 24.53 4.15
CA ARG A 125 4.39 25.64 4.83
C ARG A 125 4.10 27.03 4.23
N ARG A 126 3.37 27.10 3.11
CA ARG A 126 3.08 28.35 2.39
C ARG A 126 1.61 28.80 2.51
N GLN A 127 0.81 28.09 3.28
CA GLN A 127 -0.56 28.43 3.65
C GLN A 127 -0.62 28.64 5.16
#